data_AF-A0A4P5YM81-F1
#
_entry.id   AF-A0A4P5YM81-F1
#
_cell.length_a   1.000
_cell.length_b   1.000
_cell.length_c   1.000
_cell.angle_alpha   90.00
_cell.angle_beta   90.00
_cell.angle_gamma   90.00
#
_symmetry.space_group_name_H-M   'P 1'
#
loop_
_entity.id
_entity.type
_entity.pdbx_description
1 polymer ?
#
loop_
_entity_poly.entity_id
_entity_poly.type
_entity_poly.pdbx_seq_one_letter_code
_entity_poly.pdbx_strand_id
1 'polypeptide(L)'
;MPQYIATDRPGLNMGPWRFVVAAVLISVGLFLAWPWIHIRLLMDTAPANLIEALVFPTGGGQARVESIYAWTVQEKDCRVSWSATRIGDGHLRPAADPVLPLAEAEALAERLRDAGGGRVYFRANDPAGTAFFIAAGAPGETRRHDIGLCLVVTGLLALLLRGRR
;
A
#
# COMPACT_ATOMS: atom_id res chain seq x y z
N MET A 1 23.91 -22.94 -61.45
CA MET A 1 24.38 -23.08 -60.05
C MET A 1 23.81 -21.93 -59.25
N PRO A 2 22.87 -22.15 -58.32
CA PRO A 2 22.31 -21.08 -57.50
C PRO A 2 23.29 -20.70 -56.38
N GLN A 3 23.64 -19.42 -56.28
CA GLN A 3 24.45 -18.88 -55.20
C GLN A 3 23.62 -18.80 -53.91
N TYR A 4 24.04 -19.55 -52.89
CA TYR A 4 23.49 -19.49 -51.54
C TYR A 4 23.86 -18.13 -50.93
N ILE A 5 22.92 -17.19 -50.88
CA ILE A 5 23.07 -15.95 -50.12
C ILE A 5 22.93 -16.33 -48.64
N ALA A 6 24.07 -16.49 -47.98
CA ALA A 6 24.12 -16.60 -46.52
C ALA A 6 23.64 -15.27 -45.94
N THR A 7 22.35 -15.19 -45.58
CA THR A 7 21.85 -14.11 -44.75
C THR A 7 22.39 -14.33 -43.35
N ASP A 8 23.55 -13.74 -43.05
CA ASP A 8 24.00 -13.48 -41.69
C ASP A 8 22.91 -12.66 -41.01
N ARG A 9 22.04 -13.35 -40.25
CA ARG A 9 21.17 -12.65 -39.31
C ARG A 9 22.12 -12.10 -38.25
N PRO A 10 22.23 -10.77 -38.06
CA PRO A 10 23.01 -10.24 -36.97
C PRO A 10 22.41 -10.83 -35.71
N GLY A 11 23.14 -11.75 -35.08
CA GLY A 11 22.85 -12.20 -33.74
C GLY A 11 22.85 -10.93 -32.91
N LEU A 12 21.65 -10.44 -32.59
CA LEU A 12 21.44 -9.36 -31.65
C LEU A 12 22.08 -9.83 -30.36
N ASN A 13 23.35 -9.50 -30.22
CA ASN A 13 24.19 -9.82 -29.08
C ASN A 13 23.67 -8.90 -28.00
N MET A 14 22.58 -9.34 -27.37
CA MET A 14 21.83 -8.58 -26.40
C MET A 14 22.70 -8.57 -25.14
N GLY A 15 23.65 -7.64 -25.14
CA GLY A 15 24.76 -7.55 -24.21
C GLY A 15 24.36 -7.26 -22.76
N PRO A 16 25.33 -6.85 -21.92
CA PRO A 16 25.14 -6.69 -20.47
C PRO A 16 24.03 -5.70 -20.09
N TRP A 17 23.58 -4.85 -21.02
CA TRP A 17 22.49 -3.89 -20.83
C TRP A 17 21.19 -4.55 -20.35
N ARG A 18 20.93 -5.82 -20.70
CA ARG A 18 19.74 -6.54 -20.22
C ARG A 18 19.79 -6.88 -18.74
N PHE A 19 20.98 -7.19 -18.23
CA PHE A 19 21.20 -7.39 -16.79
C PHE A 19 20.97 -6.10 -16.04
N VAL A 20 21.47 -5.00 -16.59
CA VAL A 20 21.27 -3.67 -16.02
C VAL A 20 19.78 -3.32 -16.00
N VAL A 21 19.06 -3.50 -17.10
CA VAL A 21 17.62 -3.22 -17.16
C VAL A 21 16.83 -4.11 -16.19
N ALA A 22 17.10 -5.41 -16.14
CA ALA A 22 16.43 -6.32 -15.23
C ALA A 22 16.72 -5.99 -13.76
N ALA A 23 17.98 -5.66 -13.43
CA ALA A 23 18.37 -5.23 -12.08
C ALA A 23 17.66 -3.93 -11.69
N VAL A 24 17.62 -2.94 -12.59
CA VAL A 24 16.90 -1.68 -12.35
C VAL A 24 15.40 -1.94 -12.12
N LEU A 25 14.75 -2.77 -12.94
CA LEU A 25 13.34 -3.12 -12.77
C LEU A 25 13.07 -3.79 -11.42
N ILE A 26 13.91 -4.74 -11.02
CA ILE A 26 13.80 -5.43 -9.74
C ILE A 26 14.02 -4.44 -8.59
N SER A 27 15.06 -3.61 -8.64
CA SER A 27 15.35 -2.62 -7.60
C SER A 27 14.24 -1.60 -7.44
N VAL A 28 13.70 -1.05 -8.53
CA VAL A 28 12.57 -0.11 -8.50
C VAL A 28 11.31 -0.81 -7.99
N GLY A 29 11.05 -2.04 -8.45
CA GLY A 29 9.91 -2.82 -8.00
C GLY A 29 9.95 -3.11 -6.50
N LEU A 30 11.11 -3.52 -5.99
CA LEU A 30 11.35 -3.73 -4.56
C LEU A 30 11.20 -2.43 -3.77
N PHE A 31 11.74 -1.31 -4.26
CA PHE A 31 11.60 -0.01 -3.61
C PHE A 31 10.12 0.41 -3.48
N LEU A 32 9.33 0.21 -4.54
CA LEU A 32 7.89 0.51 -4.52
C LEU A 32 7.09 -0.43 -3.61
N ALA A 33 7.46 -1.71 -3.57
CA ALA A 33 6.79 -2.71 -2.72
C ALA A 33 7.30 -2.70 -1.26
N TRP A 34 8.45 -2.09 -0.98
CA TRP A 34 9.14 -2.15 0.31
C TRP A 34 8.27 -1.76 1.50
N PRO A 35 7.50 -0.64 1.47
CA PRO A 35 6.66 -0.28 2.61
C PRO A 35 5.66 -1.39 2.96
N TRP A 36 5.07 -2.04 1.95
CA TRP A 36 4.12 -3.12 2.14
C TRP A 36 4.76 -4.40 2.66
N ILE A 37 5.93 -4.75 2.14
CA ILE A 37 6.73 -5.87 2.64
C ILE A 37 7.08 -5.63 4.10
N HIS A 38 7.51 -4.42 4.44
CA HIS A 38 7.86 -4.02 5.79
C HIS A 38 6.68 -4.14 6.76
N ILE A 39 5.49 -3.67 6.37
CA ILE A 39 4.26 -3.86 7.15
C ILE A 39 4.01 -5.34 7.39
N ARG A 40 4.03 -6.18 6.35
CA ARG A 40 3.73 -7.62 6.48
C ARG A 40 4.75 -8.39 7.30
N LEU A 41 6.00 -7.93 7.36
CA LEU A 41 7.04 -8.56 8.16
C LEU A 41 7.02 -8.14 9.63
N LEU A 42 6.55 -6.93 9.93
CA LEU A 42 6.68 -6.34 11.27
C LEU A 42 5.36 -6.16 12.03
N MET A 43 4.24 -6.15 11.33
CA MET A 43 2.93 -5.83 11.92
C MET A 43 2.02 -7.06 11.90
N ASP A 44 1.34 -7.25 13.02
CA ASP A 44 0.20 -8.13 13.13
C ASP A 44 -1.03 -7.47 12.49
N THR A 45 -2.01 -8.28 12.08
CA THR A 45 -3.24 -7.77 11.49
C THR A 45 -4.47 -8.38 12.14
N ALA A 46 -5.48 -7.55 12.39
CA ALA A 46 -6.78 -7.99 12.88
C ALA A 46 -7.92 -7.32 12.09
N PRO A 47 -9.07 -8.00 11.93
CA PRO A 47 -10.27 -7.34 11.45
C PRO A 47 -10.70 -6.31 12.49
N ALA A 48 -11.04 -5.11 12.03
CA ALA A 48 -11.51 -4.04 12.89
C ALA A 48 -12.83 -3.48 12.37
N ASN A 49 -13.69 -3.14 13.30
CA ASN A 49 -14.98 -2.53 13.04
C ASN A 49 -14.92 -1.05 13.40
N LEU A 50 -15.47 -0.20 12.54
CA LEU A 50 -15.76 1.16 12.92
C LEU A 50 -16.85 1.14 14.00
N ILE A 51 -16.54 1.70 15.16
CA ILE A 51 -17.54 1.96 16.20
C ILE A 51 -18.28 3.25 15.87
N GLU A 52 -17.53 4.32 15.57
CA GLU A 52 -18.10 5.64 15.45
C GLU A 52 -17.27 6.55 14.55
N ALA A 53 -17.94 7.44 13.81
CA ALA A 53 -17.33 8.54 13.08
C ALA A 53 -17.93 9.86 13.59
N LEU A 54 -17.10 10.62 14.29
CA LEU A 54 -17.43 11.87 14.96
C LEU A 54 -17.00 13.07 14.11
N VAL A 55 -17.81 14.13 14.11
CA VAL A 55 -17.52 15.37 13.41
C VAL A 55 -17.39 16.48 14.44
N PHE A 56 -16.19 17.07 14.53
CA PHE A 56 -15.85 18.13 15.47
C PHE A 56 -15.70 19.47 14.75
N PRO A 57 -16.60 20.43 14.97
CA PRO A 57 -16.46 21.77 14.41
C PRO A 57 -15.16 22.42 14.92
N THR A 58 -14.35 22.96 14.01
CA THR A 58 -13.07 23.62 14.35
C THR A 58 -13.10 25.14 14.17
N GLY A 59 -14.21 25.68 13.67
CA GLY A 59 -14.41 27.10 13.36
C GLY A 59 -14.33 27.39 11.86
N GLY A 60 -14.85 28.54 11.42
CA GLY A 60 -14.76 28.97 10.02
C GLY A 60 -15.48 28.07 9.00
N GLY A 61 -16.53 27.36 9.43
CA GLY A 61 -17.25 26.40 8.57
C GLY A 61 -16.48 25.09 8.30
N GLN A 62 -15.39 24.85 9.03
CA GLN A 62 -14.59 23.64 8.94
C GLN A 62 -14.91 22.69 10.10
N ALA A 63 -14.76 21.40 9.84
CA ALA A 63 -14.86 20.35 10.84
C ALA A 63 -13.77 19.29 10.65
N ARG A 64 -13.34 18.73 11.78
CA ARG A 64 -12.44 17.59 11.86
C ARG A 64 -13.28 16.32 11.95
N VAL A 65 -12.93 15.31 11.18
CA VAL A 65 -13.55 13.99 11.30
C VAL A 65 -12.64 13.10 12.12
N GLU A 66 -13.14 12.55 13.22
CA GLU A 66 -12.45 11.53 14.03
C GLU A 66 -13.18 10.20 13.85
N SER A 67 -12.46 9.08 13.73
CA SER A 67 -13.11 7.76 13.72
C SER A 67 -12.52 6.83 14.77
N ILE A 68 -13.40 6.08 15.41
CA ILE A 68 -13.05 5.14 16.47
C ILE A 68 -13.21 3.74 15.90
N TYR A 69 -12.11 2.98 15.91
CA TYR A 69 -12.13 1.58 15.51
C TYR A 69 -11.91 0.69 16.73
N ALA A 70 -12.58 -0.47 16.73
CA ALA A 70 -12.31 -1.53 17.67
C ALA A 70 -11.98 -2.85 16.98
N TRP A 71 -11.10 -3.59 17.60
CA TRP A 71 -10.72 -4.93 17.18
C TRP A 71 -10.38 -5.77 18.40
N THR A 72 -10.35 -7.08 18.23
CA THR A 72 -10.05 -8.01 19.31
C THR A 72 -8.73 -8.71 19.02
N VAL A 73 -7.83 -8.76 20.00
CA VAL A 73 -6.56 -9.50 19.93
C VAL A 73 -6.54 -10.49 21.09
N GLN A 74 -6.50 -11.79 20.79
CA GLN A 74 -6.47 -12.85 21.82
C GLN A 74 -7.58 -12.66 22.88
N GLU A 75 -8.82 -12.46 22.41
CA GLU A 75 -10.01 -12.22 23.27
C GLU A 75 -10.00 -10.94 24.10
N LYS A 76 -9.00 -10.06 23.92
CA LYS A 76 -8.98 -8.73 24.53
C LYS A 76 -9.48 -7.68 23.55
N ASP A 77 -10.51 -6.94 23.98
CA ASP A 77 -11.03 -5.80 23.24
C ASP A 77 -10.03 -4.66 23.25
N CYS A 78 -9.55 -4.32 22.06
CA CYS A 78 -8.65 -3.23 21.79
C CYS A 78 -9.44 -2.12 21.06
N ARG A 79 -9.17 -0.86 21.42
CA ARG A 79 -9.80 0.31 20.81
C ARG A 79 -8.73 1.31 20.45
N VAL A 80 -8.90 1.98 19.32
CA VAL A 80 -8.03 3.09 18.94
C VAL A 80 -8.83 4.15 18.21
N SER A 81 -8.60 5.40 18.58
CA SER A 81 -9.24 6.56 17.98
C SER A 81 -8.29 7.18 16.95
N TRP A 82 -8.58 7.01 15.66
CA TRP A 82 -7.82 7.61 14.56
C TRP A 82 -8.72 7.73 13.33
N SER A 83 -8.69 8.85 12.61
CA SER A 83 -9.37 8.97 11.32
C SER A 83 -8.53 8.70 10.07
N ALA A 84 -7.25 8.38 10.20
CA ALA A 84 -6.36 8.37 9.05
C ALA A 84 -6.61 7.18 8.11
N THR A 85 -7.55 7.39 7.19
CA THR A 85 -7.84 6.63 5.97
C THR A 85 -6.70 6.72 4.93
N ARG A 86 -5.50 7.16 5.35
CA ARG A 86 -4.33 7.29 4.49
C ARG A 86 -3.05 6.99 5.26
N ILE A 87 -2.32 6.01 4.74
CA ILE A 87 -0.85 6.02 4.76
C ILE A 87 -0.41 7.26 3.96
N GLY A 88 -0.38 8.43 4.62
CA GLY A 88 -0.15 9.71 3.97
C GLY A 88 1.21 9.80 3.28
N ASP A 89 2.25 9.24 3.89
CA ASP A 89 3.63 9.52 3.48
C ASP A 89 4.46 8.29 3.13
N GLY A 90 3.84 7.13 2.89
CA GLY A 90 4.60 5.88 2.62
C GLY A 90 5.50 5.43 3.79
N HIS A 91 5.43 6.11 4.94
CA HIS A 91 6.26 5.90 6.13
C HIS A 91 5.46 5.44 7.36
N LEU A 92 4.23 4.95 7.18
CA LEU A 92 3.40 4.38 8.26
C LEU A 92 3.26 5.31 9.48
N ARG A 93 3.28 6.62 9.24
CA ARG A 93 3.05 7.61 10.28
C ARG A 93 1.56 7.84 10.41
N PRO A 94 1.06 8.02 11.64
CA PRO A 94 -0.29 8.52 11.81
C PRO A 94 -0.46 9.84 11.05
N ALA A 95 -1.39 9.87 10.11
CA ALA A 95 -1.78 11.12 9.48
C ALA A 95 -2.69 11.89 10.45
N ALA A 96 -2.58 13.21 10.44
CA ALA A 96 -3.50 14.05 11.21
C ALA A 96 -4.93 13.86 10.70
N ASP A 97 -5.91 13.98 11.59
CA ASP A 97 -7.32 13.91 11.22
C ASP A 97 -7.65 14.97 10.16
N PRO A 98 -8.38 14.62 9.09
CA PRO A 98 -8.67 15.54 8.02
C PRO A 98 -9.58 16.65 8.55
N VAL A 99 -9.17 17.89 8.30
CA VAL A 99 -10.00 19.09 8.51
C VAL A 99 -10.58 19.46 7.15
N LEU A 100 -11.90 19.41 7.04
CA LEU A 100 -12.66 19.59 5.81
C LEU A 100 -13.79 20.59 6.04
N PRO A 101 -14.35 21.18 4.97
CA PRO A 101 -15.62 21.92 5.07
C PRO A 101 -16.70 21.06 5.75
N LEU A 102 -17.53 21.65 6.59
CA LEU A 102 -18.51 20.92 7.43
C LEU A 102 -19.35 19.90 6.64
N ALA A 103 -19.90 20.30 5.49
CA ALA A 103 -20.69 19.41 4.64
C ALA A 103 -19.87 18.24 4.07
N GLU A 104 -18.60 18.45 3.75
CA GLU A 104 -17.69 17.39 3.29
C GLU A 104 -17.29 16.46 4.44
N ALA A 105 -17.12 17.01 5.65
CA ALA A 105 -16.82 16.25 6.86
C ALA A 105 -18.00 15.33 7.25
N GLU A 106 -19.24 15.84 7.16
CA GLU A 106 -20.45 15.04 7.38
C GLU A 106 -20.58 13.93 6.33
N ALA A 107 -20.41 14.25 5.05
CA ALA A 107 -20.44 13.26 3.97
C ALA A 107 -19.29 12.23 4.07
N LEU A 108 -18.13 12.62 4.62
CA LEU A 108 -17.04 11.68 4.91
C LEU A 108 -17.41 10.77 6.08
N ALA A 109 -17.97 11.31 7.16
CA ALA A 109 -18.39 10.51 8.31
C ALA A 109 -19.47 9.48 7.93
N GLU A 110 -20.45 9.86 7.09
CA GLU A 110 -21.43 8.92 6.54
C GLU A 110 -20.78 7.83 5.69
N ARG A 111 -19.90 8.18 4.75
CA ARG A 111 -19.17 7.19 3.95
C ARG A 111 -18.34 6.23 4.80
N LEU A 112 -17.74 6.70 5.90
CA LEU A 112 -17.00 5.85 6.82
C LEU A 112 -17.93 4.88 7.54
N ARG A 113 -19.10 5.36 8.02
CA ARG A 113 -20.14 4.50 8.62
C ARG A 113 -20.63 3.43 7.64
N ASP A 114 -20.85 3.80 6.39
CA ASP A 114 -21.31 2.88 5.33
C ASP A 114 -20.25 1.87 4.90
N ALA A 115 -18.96 2.27 4.90
CA ALA A 115 -17.85 1.36 4.60
C ALA A 115 -17.69 0.27 5.67
N GLY A 116 -18.14 0.52 6.90
CA GLY A 116 -18.20 -0.44 8.00
C GLY A 116 -16.82 -0.77 8.59
N GLY A 117 -16.16 -1.79 8.07
CA GLY A 117 -14.95 -2.38 8.68
C GLY A 117 -13.72 -2.34 7.78
N GLY A 118 -12.58 -2.73 8.35
CA GLY A 118 -11.32 -2.81 7.63
C GLY A 118 -10.28 -3.63 8.38
N ARG A 119 -9.01 -3.43 8.05
CA ARG A 119 -7.91 -4.13 8.71
C ARG A 119 -7.09 -3.14 9.52
N VAL A 120 -6.92 -3.44 10.80
CA VAL A 120 -5.91 -2.77 11.63
C VAL A 120 -4.61 -3.55 11.54
N TYR A 121 -3.55 -2.79 11.33
CA TYR A 121 -2.17 -3.24 11.43
C TYR A 121 -1.61 -2.68 12.73
N PHE A 122 -1.09 -3.56 13.58
CA PHE A 122 -0.60 -3.19 14.90
C PHE A 122 0.67 -3.98 15.22
N ARG A 123 1.44 -3.51 16.20
CA ARG A 123 2.60 -4.26 16.71
C ARG A 123 2.31 -4.75 18.12
N ALA A 124 2.28 -6.06 18.31
CA ALA A 124 2.18 -6.64 19.65
C ALA A 124 3.35 -6.17 20.53
N ASN A 125 3.05 -5.75 21.76
CA ASN A 125 4.01 -5.22 22.76
C ASN A 125 4.67 -3.87 22.41
N ASP A 126 4.06 -3.06 21.55
CA ASP A 126 4.53 -1.68 21.35
C ASP A 126 4.00 -0.75 22.46
N PRO A 127 4.87 -0.21 23.35
CA PRO A 127 4.44 0.69 24.42
C PRO A 127 3.88 2.02 23.89
N ALA A 128 4.18 2.38 22.63
CA ALA A 128 3.60 3.56 22.00
C ALA A 128 2.17 3.32 21.49
N GLY A 129 1.68 2.07 21.48
CA GLY A 129 0.35 1.73 21.00
C GLY A 129 0.16 1.96 19.50
N THR A 130 1.23 1.81 18.71
CA THR A 130 1.20 2.12 17.28
C THR A 130 0.31 1.12 16.54
N ALA A 131 -0.88 1.58 16.16
CA ALA A 131 -1.82 0.86 15.32
C ALA A 131 -2.32 1.80 14.22
N PHE A 132 -2.49 1.28 13.00
CA PHE A 132 -3.06 2.03 11.89
C PHE A 132 -4.11 1.22 11.16
N PHE A 133 -5.13 1.90 10.65
CA PHE A 133 -6.27 1.29 9.98
C PHE A 133 -6.16 1.49 8.47
N ILE A 134 -6.33 0.40 7.71
CA ILE A 134 -6.51 0.47 6.27
C ILE A 134 -7.98 0.14 5.98
N ALA A 135 -8.71 1.13 5.47
CA ALA A 135 -10.08 0.97 5.02
C ALA A 135 -10.14 0.03 3.82
N ALA A 136 -11.19 -0.80 3.76
CA ALA A 136 -11.44 -1.63 2.59
C ALA A 136 -11.64 -0.75 1.34
N GLY A 137 -10.80 -0.93 0.31
CA GLY A 137 -10.94 -0.23 -0.96
C GLY A 137 -10.16 1.09 -1.12
N ALA A 138 -9.20 1.41 -0.24
CA ALA A 138 -8.33 2.58 -0.40
C ALA A 138 -7.56 2.53 -1.75
N PRO A 139 -7.85 3.43 -2.71
CA PRO A 139 -7.47 3.25 -4.13
C PRO A 139 -5.97 3.43 -4.44
N GLY A 140 -5.19 3.96 -3.51
CA GLY A 140 -3.76 4.24 -3.72
C GLY A 140 -2.79 3.13 -3.30
N GLU A 141 -3.20 2.26 -2.37
CA GLU A 141 -2.26 1.41 -1.62
C GLU A 141 -2.00 0.06 -2.30
N THR A 142 -3.03 -0.58 -2.85
CA THR A 142 -2.88 -1.83 -3.60
C THR A 142 -2.13 -1.59 -4.91
N ARG A 143 -2.39 -0.46 -5.57
CA ARG A 143 -1.85 -0.17 -6.91
C ARG A 143 -0.32 -0.03 -6.92
N ARG A 144 0.28 0.60 -5.90
CA ARG A 144 1.75 0.73 -5.81
C ARG A 144 2.43 -0.61 -5.57
N HIS A 145 1.85 -1.44 -4.69
CA HIS A 145 2.31 -2.79 -4.44
C HIS A 145 2.23 -3.64 -5.72
N ASP A 146 1.11 -3.59 -6.43
CA ASP A 146 0.90 -4.38 -7.65
C ASP A 146 1.85 -3.96 -8.77
N ILE A 147 2.05 -2.65 -8.96
CA ILE A 147 3.06 -2.13 -9.91
C ILE A 147 4.45 -2.61 -9.51
N GLY A 148 4.81 -2.51 -8.22
CA GLY A 148 6.10 -2.96 -7.72
C GLY A 148 6.34 -4.44 -7.97
N LEU A 149 5.35 -5.29 -7.66
CA LEU A 149 5.39 -6.73 -7.89
C LEU A 149 5.50 -7.05 -9.39
N CYS A 150 4.75 -6.36 -10.25
CA CYS A 150 4.84 -6.51 -11.71
C CYS A 150 6.25 -6.21 -12.23
N LEU A 151 6.90 -5.15 -11.72
CA LEU A 151 8.28 -4.80 -12.12
C LEU A 151 9.28 -5.88 -11.69
N VAL A 152 9.15 -6.41 -10.46
CA VAL A 152 9.99 -7.51 -9.98
C VAL A 152 9.80 -8.76 -10.85
N VAL A 153 8.56 -9.17 -11.11
CA VAL A 153 8.26 -10.35 -11.95
C VAL A 153 8.79 -10.16 -13.37
N THR A 154 8.61 -8.99 -13.96
CA THR A 154 9.10 -8.68 -15.32
C THR A 154 10.63 -8.72 -15.39
N GLY A 155 11.32 -8.15 -14.39
CA GLY A 155 12.77 -8.21 -14.30
C GLY A 155 13.29 -9.64 -14.13
N LEU A 156 12.64 -10.45 -13.30
CA LEU A 156 12.99 -11.87 -13.13
C LEU A 156 12.76 -12.69 -14.41
N LEU A 157 11.65 -12.47 -15.11
CA LEU A 157 11.36 -13.12 -16.39
C LEU A 157 12.40 -12.75 -17.45
N ALA A 158 12.84 -11.49 -17.50
CA ALA A 158 13.90 -11.05 -18.40
C ALA A 158 15.24 -11.78 -18.14
N LEU A 159 15.53 -12.14 -16.88
CA LEU A 159 16.70 -12.94 -16.50
C LEU A 159 16.52 -14.43 -16.82
N LEU A 160 15.34 -15.01 -16.54
CA LEU A 160 15.05 -16.44 -16.73
C LEU A 160 14.97 -16.86 -18.19
N LEU A 161 14.42 -16.00 -19.07
CA LEU A 161 14.34 -16.27 -20.51
C LEU A 161 15.72 -16.31 -21.20
N ARG A 162 16.81 -15.91 -20.50
CA ARG A 162 18.19 -16.15 -20.93
C ARG A 162 18.65 -17.59 -20.68
N GLY A 163 18.27 -18.19 -19.55
CA GLY A 163 18.77 -19.51 -19.15
C GLY A 163 18.26 -20.69 -19.99
N ARG A 164 17.35 -20.43 -20.95
CA ARG A 164 16.76 -21.44 -21.85
C ARG A 164 17.24 -21.34 -23.30
N ARG A 165 18.22 -20.48 -23.61
CA ARG A 165 18.85 -20.37 -24.93
C ARG A 165 20.35 -20.59 -24.82
#